data_AF-A0A6A1RU17-F1
#
_entry.id   AF-A0A6A1RU17-F1
#
_cell.length_a   1.000
_cell.length_b   1.000
_cell.length_c   1.000
_cell.angle_alpha   90.00
_cell.angle_beta   90.00
_cell.angle_gamma   90.00
#
_symmetry.space_group_name_H-M   'P 1'
#
loop_
_entity.id
_entity.type
_entity.pdbx_description
1 polymer ?
#
loop_
_entity_poly.entity_id
_entity_poly.type
_entity_poly.pdbx_seq_one_letter_code
_entity_poly.pdbx_strand_id
1 'polypeptide(L)'
;MNKFKRIQCIGCSVLLSLATTVVMAYELPAVEKRNANTTDLSVHNAMFLRQNTQAAVIGILKKNGQNYELAANDGKGGMALPIAVHPSLKIDDALVDKEVRAIGRMTYETMYMPNSSDFGPAYSFTFELFSIASLN
;
A
#
# COMPACT_ATOMS: atom_id res chain seq x y z
N MET A 1 27.23 -40.85 56.19
CA MET A 1 27.99 -40.94 54.91
C MET A 1 27.10 -41.57 53.85
N ASN A 2 26.33 -40.76 53.13
CA ASN A 2 25.51 -41.25 52.01
C ASN A 2 26.06 -40.70 50.69
N LYS A 3 26.39 -41.64 49.81
CA LYS A 3 27.07 -41.45 48.54
C LYS A 3 26.09 -40.84 47.53
N PHE A 4 26.52 -39.76 46.88
CA PHE A 4 25.93 -39.20 45.68
C PHE A 4 25.81 -40.27 44.58
N LYS A 5 24.63 -40.40 43.98
CA LYS A 5 24.48 -40.95 42.64
C LYS A 5 23.59 -40.02 41.81
N ARG A 6 24.21 -39.56 40.72
CA ARG A 6 23.71 -38.62 39.72
C ARG A 6 22.48 -39.19 39.00
N ILE A 7 21.45 -38.36 38.84
CA ILE A 7 20.46 -38.55 37.77
C ILE A 7 20.54 -37.28 36.92
N GLN A 8 21.13 -37.43 35.73
CA GLN A 8 21.17 -36.40 34.70
C GLN A 8 19.79 -36.32 34.05
N CYS A 9 19.03 -35.27 34.39
CA CYS A 9 17.85 -34.89 33.61
C CYS A 9 18.34 -34.20 32.33
N ILE A 10 18.39 -34.95 31.23
CA ILE A 10 18.45 -34.37 29.88
C ILE A 10 17.04 -33.81 29.61
N GLY A 11 16.80 -32.60 30.11
CA GLY A 11 15.66 -31.80 29.70
C GLY A 11 15.96 -31.25 28.31
N CYS A 12 15.37 -31.84 27.28
CA CYS A 12 15.30 -31.23 25.95
C CYS A 12 14.46 -29.96 26.05
N SER A 13 15.09 -28.85 26.41
CA SER A 13 14.53 -27.51 26.26
C SER A 13 14.47 -27.20 24.77
N VAL A 14 13.35 -27.52 24.12
CA VAL A 14 13.01 -26.94 22.82
C VAL A 14 12.73 -25.46 23.08
N LEU A 15 13.79 -24.65 22.98
CA LEU A 15 13.68 -23.21 22.87
C LEU A 15 12.87 -22.92 21.60
N LEU A 16 11.56 -22.75 21.75
CA LEU A 16 10.73 -22.05 20.78
C LEU A 16 11.27 -20.62 20.72
N SER A 17 12.21 -20.38 19.83
CA SER A 17 12.54 -19.04 19.37
C SER A 17 11.31 -18.49 18.65
N LEU A 18 10.42 -17.86 19.42
CA LEU A 18 9.53 -16.84 18.89
C LEU A 18 10.43 -15.78 18.26
N ALA A 19 10.72 -15.96 16.97
CA ALA A 19 11.23 -14.91 16.11
C ALA A 19 10.15 -13.83 16.12
N THR A 20 10.26 -12.91 17.07
CA THR A 20 9.67 -11.59 16.99
C THR A 20 10.22 -11.00 15.70
N THR A 21 9.48 -11.16 14.61
CA THR A 21 9.66 -10.33 13.43
C THR A 21 9.50 -8.92 13.94
N VAL A 22 10.63 -8.24 14.15
CA VAL A 22 10.68 -6.82 14.40
C VAL A 22 10.02 -6.23 13.16
N VAL A 23 8.73 -5.91 13.27
CA VAL A 23 8.05 -5.05 12.31
C VAL A 23 8.75 -3.73 12.53
N MET A 24 9.85 -3.52 11.81
CA MET A 24 10.51 -2.24 11.70
C MET A 24 9.43 -1.35 11.10
N ALA A 25 8.73 -0.61 11.94
CA ALA A 25 7.91 0.51 11.52
C ALA A 25 8.89 1.46 10.85
N TYR A 26 9.05 1.32 9.54
CA TYR A 26 9.80 2.27 8.74
C TYR A 26 9.04 3.59 8.88
N GLU A 27 9.58 4.50 9.71
CA GLU A 27 9.09 5.87 9.76
C GLU A 27 9.06 6.39 8.33
N LEU A 28 7.85 6.70 7.84
CA LEU A 28 7.71 7.29 6.52
C LEU A 28 8.48 8.61 6.54
N PRO A 29 9.39 8.85 5.58
CA PRO A 29 10.16 10.09 5.55
C PRO A 29 9.24 11.31 5.58
N ALA A 30 9.74 12.44 6.10
CA ALA A 30 8.96 13.69 6.17
C ALA A 30 8.26 14.00 4.84
N VAL A 31 7.01 14.49 4.90
CA VAL A 31 6.15 14.76 3.71
C VAL A 31 6.90 15.59 2.67
N GLU A 32 7.68 16.58 3.09
CA GLU A 32 8.50 17.41 2.21
C GLU A 32 9.51 16.61 1.37
N LYS A 33 10.14 15.59 1.94
CA LYS A 33 11.06 14.70 1.23
C LYS A 33 10.34 13.71 0.30
N ARG A 34 9.09 13.35 0.62
CA ARG A 34 8.22 12.55 -0.27
C ARG A 34 7.77 13.37 -1.49
N ASN A 35 7.55 14.68 -1.31
CA ASN A 35 7.06 15.57 -2.34
C ASN A 35 8.14 15.94 -3.39
N ALA A 36 9.42 16.05 -2.99
CA ALA A 36 10.47 16.63 -3.81
C ALA A 36 10.99 15.77 -4.99
N ASN A 37 10.76 14.45 -4.98
CA ASN A 37 11.37 13.50 -5.93
C ASN A 37 10.35 12.66 -6.72
N THR A 38 9.10 13.11 -6.82
CA THR A 38 8.05 12.34 -7.51
C THR A 38 7.71 12.96 -8.85
N THR A 39 7.84 12.18 -9.92
CA THR A 39 7.35 12.54 -11.25
C THR A 39 5.83 12.49 -11.25
N ASP A 40 5.20 13.52 -11.80
CA ASP A 40 3.76 13.57 -11.99
C ASP A 40 3.36 12.62 -13.13
N LEU A 41 2.51 11.66 -12.79
CA LEU A 41 1.98 10.66 -13.71
C LEU A 41 0.48 10.82 -13.85
N SER A 42 -0.05 10.55 -15.04
CA SER A 42 -1.49 10.35 -15.20
C SER A 42 -1.92 9.07 -14.50
N VAL A 43 -3.20 8.97 -14.14
CA VAL A 43 -3.82 7.74 -13.62
C VAL A 43 -3.48 6.52 -14.50
N HIS A 44 -3.53 6.68 -15.82
CA HIS A 44 -3.21 5.61 -16.77
C HIS A 44 -1.77 5.10 -16.60
N ASN A 45 -0.79 6.01 -16.54
CA ASN A 45 0.61 5.63 -16.42
C ASN A 45 0.93 5.05 -15.04
N ALA A 46 0.23 5.51 -14.00
CA ALA A 46 0.41 5.04 -12.63
C ALA A 46 0.08 3.54 -12.48
N MET A 47 -0.85 3.00 -13.26
CA MET A 47 -1.23 1.57 -13.20
C MET A 47 -0.09 0.61 -13.59
N PHE A 48 0.92 1.09 -14.31
CA PHE A 48 2.09 0.30 -14.73
C PHE A 48 3.27 0.42 -13.77
N LEU A 49 3.12 1.15 -12.66
CA LEU A 49 4.16 1.29 -11.65
C LEU A 49 4.45 -0.05 -10.98
N ARG A 50 5.73 -0.38 -10.78
CA ARG A 50 6.09 -1.60 -10.05
C ARG A 50 5.73 -1.50 -8.57
N GLN A 51 5.60 -2.64 -7.91
CA GLN A 51 5.41 -2.70 -6.46
C GLN A 51 6.45 -1.85 -5.73
N ASN A 52 6.00 -1.15 -4.69
CA ASN A 52 6.79 -0.24 -3.87
C ASN A 52 7.33 1.02 -4.59
N THR A 53 6.90 1.28 -5.83
CA THR A 53 7.26 2.54 -6.51
C THR A 53 6.46 3.69 -5.93
N GLN A 54 7.15 4.75 -5.49
CA GLN A 54 6.53 6.00 -5.07
C GLN A 54 6.35 6.91 -6.29
N ALA A 55 5.19 7.55 -6.39
CA ALA A 55 4.89 8.47 -7.48
C ALA A 55 3.91 9.56 -7.02
N ALA A 56 3.79 10.60 -7.84
CA ALA A 56 2.68 11.53 -7.77
C ALA A 56 1.74 11.21 -8.93
N VAL A 57 0.45 11.10 -8.63
CA VAL A 57 -0.58 10.78 -9.61
C VAL A 57 -1.56 11.94 -9.68
N ILE A 58 -1.77 12.44 -10.89
CA ILE A 58 -2.73 13.49 -11.21
C ILE A 58 -4.01 12.84 -11.72
N GLY A 59 -5.13 13.17 -11.09
CA GLY A 59 -6.44 12.65 -11.45
C GLY A 59 -7.56 13.35 -10.72
N ILE A 60 -8.80 12.98 -11.04
CA ILE A 60 -9.99 13.46 -10.34
C ILE A 60 -10.23 12.55 -9.13
N LEU A 61 -10.26 13.11 -7.92
CA LEU A 61 -10.61 12.35 -6.72
C LEU A 61 -12.09 11.99 -6.76
N LYS A 62 -12.42 10.70 -6.71
CA LYS A 62 -13.78 10.20 -6.57
C LYS A 62 -13.95 9.46 -5.26
N LYS A 63 -15.16 9.50 -4.71
CA LYS A 63 -15.56 8.80 -3.50
C LYS A 63 -16.70 7.85 -3.84
N ASN A 64 -16.52 6.56 -3.57
CA ASN A 64 -17.53 5.52 -3.75
C ASN A 64 -17.79 4.85 -2.40
N GLY A 65 -18.85 5.30 -1.71
CA GLY A 65 -19.13 4.90 -0.34
C GLY A 65 -18.01 5.35 0.61
N GLN A 66 -17.28 4.39 1.18
CA GLN A 66 -16.13 4.63 2.08
C GLN A 66 -14.78 4.61 1.36
N ASN A 67 -14.76 4.28 0.07
CA ASN A 67 -13.53 4.12 -0.70
C ASN A 67 -13.26 5.36 -1.54
N TYR A 68 -11.98 5.59 -1.81
CA TYR A 68 -11.51 6.64 -2.72
C TYR A 68 -10.80 6.03 -3.92
N GLU A 69 -10.91 6.71 -5.05
CA GLU A 69 -10.22 6.36 -6.29
C GLU A 69 -9.78 7.62 -7.04
N LEU A 70 -8.73 7.52 -7.84
CA LEU A 70 -8.36 8.57 -8.79
C LEU A 70 -8.86 8.18 -10.18
N ALA A 71 -9.81 8.94 -10.72
CA ALA A 71 -10.26 8.78 -12.09
C ALA A 71 -9.38 9.59 -13.06
N ALA A 72 -9.15 9.05 -14.26
CA ALA A 72 -8.46 9.80 -15.30
C ALA A 72 -9.28 11.03 -15.74
N ASN A 73 -8.60 12.18 -15.91
CA ASN A 73 -9.20 13.43 -16.40
C ASN A 73 -9.26 13.51 -17.94
N ASP A 74 -8.66 12.56 -18.66
CA ASP A 74 -8.46 12.63 -20.11
C ASP A 74 -9.68 12.20 -20.94
N GLY A 75 -10.85 12.01 -20.32
CA GLY A 75 -12.10 11.64 -20.99
C GLY A 75 -12.12 10.22 -21.56
N LYS A 76 -11.04 9.43 -21.38
CA LYS A 76 -10.99 8.02 -21.77
C LYS A 76 -11.65 7.21 -20.67
N GLY A 77 -12.95 6.97 -20.85
CA GLY A 77 -13.81 6.34 -19.86
C GLY A 77 -13.22 5.07 -19.22
N GLY A 78 -13.41 4.96 -17.91
CA GLY A 78 -13.40 3.69 -17.18
C GLY A 78 -12.13 3.33 -16.41
N MET A 79 -11.05 4.13 -16.45
CA MET A 79 -9.86 3.84 -15.64
C MET A 79 -9.85 4.65 -14.35
N ALA A 80 -9.94 3.93 -13.24
CA ALA A 80 -9.79 4.44 -11.90
C ALA A 80 -8.63 3.71 -11.20
N LEU A 81 -7.79 4.46 -10.48
CA LEU A 81 -6.76 3.92 -9.61
C LEU A 81 -7.31 3.86 -8.18
N PRO A 82 -7.53 2.65 -7.62
CA PRO A 82 -8.01 2.51 -6.25
C PRO A 82 -7.00 3.10 -5.26
N ILE A 83 -7.49 3.87 -4.28
CA ILE A 83 -6.67 4.50 -3.25
C ILE A 83 -6.88 3.76 -1.92
N ALA A 84 -5.78 3.31 -1.33
CA ALA A 84 -5.76 2.90 0.06
C ALA A 84 -5.34 4.09 0.92
N VAL A 85 -6.27 4.63 1.71
CA VAL A 85 -5.98 5.78 2.58
C VAL A 85 -5.31 5.29 3.85
N HIS A 86 -4.08 5.74 4.11
CA HIS A 86 -3.40 5.41 5.35
C HIS A 86 -4.24 5.89 6.55
N PRO A 87 -4.43 5.11 7.64
CA PRO A 87 -5.36 5.45 8.72
C PRO A 87 -5.13 6.80 9.42
N SER A 88 -3.89 7.30 9.39
CA SER A 88 -3.53 8.61 9.94
C SER A 88 -3.81 9.78 8.98
N LEU A 89 -4.12 9.51 7.71
CA LEU A 89 -4.41 10.51 6.71
C LEU A 89 -5.93 10.76 6.67
N LYS A 90 -6.32 12.02 6.80
CA LYS A 90 -7.70 12.46 6.56
C LYS A 90 -7.75 13.16 5.21
N ILE A 91 -8.64 12.69 4.34
CA ILE A 91 -8.96 13.36 3.09
C ILE A 91 -10.07 14.37 3.37
N ASP A 92 -9.90 15.60 2.93
CA ASP A 92 -10.95 16.61 2.95
C ASP A 92 -11.97 16.28 1.85
N ASP A 93 -13.24 16.08 2.24
CA ASP A 93 -14.33 15.80 1.30
C ASP A 93 -14.53 16.93 0.28
N ALA A 94 -14.05 18.15 0.55
CA ALA A 94 -14.05 19.26 -0.42
C ALA A 94 -13.11 19.05 -1.62
N LEU A 95 -12.24 18.02 -1.58
CA LEU A 95 -11.39 17.61 -2.70
C LEU A 95 -12.10 16.65 -3.65
N VAL A 96 -13.24 16.06 -3.25
CA VAL A 96 -13.99 15.14 -4.11
C VAL A 96 -14.48 15.88 -5.35
N ASP A 97 -14.42 15.19 -6.48
CA ASP A 97 -14.70 15.69 -7.83
C ASP A 97 -13.77 16.79 -8.34
N LYS A 98 -12.68 17.10 -7.62
CA LYS A 98 -11.62 18.01 -8.08
C LYS A 98 -10.42 17.26 -8.61
N GLU A 99 -9.67 17.96 -9.48
CA GLU A 99 -8.35 17.52 -9.88
C GLU A 99 -7.37 17.69 -8.72
N VAL A 100 -6.67 16.61 -8.40
CA VAL A 100 -5.76 16.51 -7.27
C VAL A 100 -4.42 15.96 -7.70
N ARG A 101 -3.39 16.30 -6.94
CA ARG A 101 -2.10 15.63 -6.93
C ARG A 101 -2.03 14.72 -5.72
N ALA A 102 -2.08 13.42 -5.97
CA ALA A 102 -2.02 12.38 -4.95
C ALA A 102 -0.62 11.74 -4.93
N ILE A 103 0.03 11.73 -3.77
CA ILE A 103 1.35 11.12 -3.62
C ILE A 103 1.20 9.88 -2.77
N GLY A 104 1.80 8.81 -3.23
CA GLY A 104 1.64 7.51 -2.62
C GLY A 104 2.62 6.50 -3.16
N ARG A 105 2.37 5.25 -2.80
CA ARG A 105 3.17 4.09 -3.18
C ARG A 105 2.28 3.04 -3.81
N MET A 106 2.73 2.47 -4.92
CA MET A 106 2.03 1.35 -5.53
C MET A 106 2.20 0.09 -4.68
N THR A 107 1.10 -0.53 -4.30
CA THR A 107 1.03 -1.80 -3.58
C THR A 107 0.28 -2.82 -4.41
N TYR A 108 0.82 -4.03 -4.49
CA TYR A 108 0.18 -5.16 -5.15
C TYR A 108 -0.23 -6.16 -4.07
N GLU A 109 -1.52 -6.38 -3.92
CA GLU A 109 -2.05 -7.53 -3.20
C GLU A 109 -2.31 -8.59 -4.28
N THR A 110 -1.61 -9.71 -4.22
CA THR A 110 -1.50 -10.74 -5.25
C THR A 110 -2.78 -11.11 -6.00
N MET A 111 -2.62 -11.49 -7.27
CA MET A 111 -3.64 -12.10 -8.13
C MET A 111 -4.21 -13.41 -7.59
N TYR A 112 -5.52 -13.60 -7.74
CA TYR A 112 -6.09 -14.93 -7.96
C TYR A 112 -5.80 -15.38 -9.40
N MET A 113 -5.16 -16.54 -9.56
CA MET A 113 -5.20 -17.34 -10.80
C MET A 113 -5.97 -18.62 -10.51
N PRO A 114 -7.30 -18.67 -10.72
CA PRO A 114 -8.06 -19.84 -10.37
C PRO A 114 -8.24 -20.70 -11.62
N ASN A 115 -7.17 -21.26 -12.22
CA ASN A 115 -7.23 -22.30 -13.27
C ASN A 115 -8.53 -22.32 -14.15
N SER A 116 -8.93 -21.21 -14.77
CA SER A 116 -10.16 -21.17 -15.56
C SER A 116 -9.94 -20.33 -16.81
N SER A 117 -10.35 -20.90 -17.95
CA SER A 117 -10.31 -20.29 -19.28
C SER A 117 -11.20 -19.06 -19.42
N ASP A 118 -11.89 -18.62 -18.36
CA ASP A 118 -12.93 -17.60 -18.42
C ASP A 118 -12.54 -16.30 -17.70
N PHE A 119 -11.45 -16.26 -16.94
CA PHE A 119 -11.02 -15.04 -16.24
C PHE A 119 -9.49 -14.90 -16.23
N GLY A 120 -9.00 -13.86 -16.92
CA GLY A 120 -7.58 -13.50 -17.02
C GLY A 120 -6.96 -13.09 -15.67
N PRO A 121 -5.64 -12.78 -15.65
CA PRO A 121 -4.92 -12.48 -14.41
C PRO A 121 -5.53 -11.25 -13.70
N ALA A 122 -6.19 -11.46 -12.57
CA ALA A 122 -6.81 -10.39 -11.79
C ALA A 122 -5.79 -9.81 -10.79
N TYR A 123 -4.87 -8.94 -11.26
CA TYR A 123 -3.95 -8.24 -10.36
C TYR A 123 -4.77 -7.19 -9.59
N SER A 124 -4.94 -7.35 -8.27
CA SER A 124 -5.39 -6.24 -7.41
C SER A 124 -4.19 -5.35 -7.07
N PHE A 125 -4.23 -4.12 -7.55
CA PHE A 125 -3.28 -3.08 -7.18
C PHE A 125 -4.01 -1.96 -6.46
N THR A 126 -3.31 -1.33 -5.53
CA THR A 126 -3.80 -0.18 -4.77
C THR A 126 -2.71 0.87 -4.69
N PHE A 127 -3.12 2.14 -4.62
CA PHE A 127 -2.22 3.24 -4.39
C PHE A 127 -2.34 3.68 -2.94
N GLU A 128 -1.36 3.29 -2.13
CA GLU A 128 -1.28 3.66 -0.72
C GLU A 128 -0.97 5.15 -0.60
N LEU A 129 -1.94 5.93 -0.15
CA LEU A 129 -1.89 7.38 -0.15
C LEU A 129 -1.15 7.92 1.07
N PHE A 130 -0.20 8.81 0.80
CA PHE A 130 0.60 9.50 1.80
C PHE A 130 0.22 10.97 1.94
N SER A 131 -0.11 11.62 0.83
CA SER A 131 -0.61 13.00 0.81
C SER A 131 -1.45 13.25 -0.43
N ILE A 132 -2.32 14.25 -0.35
CA ILE A 132 -3.19 14.68 -1.45
C ILE A 132 -3.42 16.19 -1.34
N ALA A 133 -3.40 16.88 -2.48
CA ALA A 133 -3.66 18.31 -2.55
C ALA A 133 -4.44 18.66 -3.82
N SER A 134 -5.27 19.71 -3.73
CA SER A 134 -5.90 20.31 -4.91
C SER A 134 -4.83 20.89 -5.83
N LEU A 135 -5.04 20.78 -7.14
CA LEU A 135 -4.28 21.53 -8.15
C LEU A 135 -4.96 22.85 -8.56
N ASN A 136 -6.17 23.08 -8.06
CA ASN A 136 -6.94 24.32 -8.20
C ASN A 136 -6.93 25.15 -6.92
#